data_AF-A0A7W0DIA6-F1
#
_entry.id   AF-A0A7W0DIA6-F1
#
_cell.length_a   1.000
_cell.length_b   1.000
_cell.length_c   1.000
_cell.angle_alpha   90.00
_cell.angle_beta   90.00
_cell.angle_gamma   90.00
#
_symmetry.space_group_name_H-M   'P 1'
#
loop_
_entity.id
_entity.type
_entity.pdbx_description
1 polymer ?
#
loop_
_entity_poly.entity_id
_entity_poly.type
_entity_poly.pdbx_seq_one_letter_code
_entity_poly.pdbx_strand_id
1 'polypeptide(L)' 'MEAEVSRTGAEPGGAALEFHVGDRVLVRIAVPPTGDRHAWTTVGCWLPDALDGVHDLRLTLHGDVRAAAFRFASAHPPEG' A
#
# COMPACT_ATOMS: atom_id res chain seq x y z
N MET A 1 2.75 -4.99 -5.59
CA MET A 1 1.75 -3.92 -5.38
C MET A 1 2.49 -2.67 -4.95
N GLU A 2 2.02 -1.52 -5.39
CA GLU A 2 2.61 -0.23 -5.03
C GLU A 2 1.54 0.81 -4.73
N ALA A 3 1.90 1.81 -3.93
CA ALA A 3 1.05 2.94 -3.59
C ALA A 3 1.86 4.24 -3.55
N GLU A 4 1.29 5.30 -4.11
CA GLU A 4 1.83 6.66 -4.04
C GLU A 4 1.28 7.36 -2.80
N VAL A 5 2.19 7.80 -1.93
CA VAL A 5 1.88 8.29 -0.59
C VAL A 5 2.70 9.51 -0.20
N SER A 6 2.15 10.30 0.73
CA SER A 6 2.88 11.32 1.47
C SER A 6 2.59 11.22 2.96
N ARG A 7 3.57 11.60 3.78
CA ARG A 7 3.50 11.58 5.25
C ARG A 7 4.34 12.71 5.83
N THR A 8 3.72 13.55 6.65
CA THR A 8 4.38 14.71 7.27
C THR A 8 5.17 14.39 8.54
N GLY A 9 4.73 13.42 9.34
CA GLY A 9 5.26 13.13 10.65
C GLY A 9 6.65 12.50 10.58
N ALA A 10 7.59 13.03 11.36
CA ALA A 10 8.98 12.59 11.40
C ALA A 10 9.22 11.36 12.29
N GLU A 11 8.27 11.02 13.17
CA GLU A 11 8.45 9.95 14.16
C GLU A 11 8.47 8.55 13.52
N PRO A 12 9.40 7.66 13.94
CA PRO A 12 9.39 6.27 13.54
C PRO A 12 8.12 5.55 14.02
N GLY A 13 7.46 4.81 13.11
CA GLY A 13 6.26 4.04 13.44
C GLY A 13 4.96 4.85 13.44
N GLY A 14 3.83 4.15 13.46
CA GLY A 14 2.49 4.74 13.57
C GLY A 14 1.76 5.03 12.25
N ALA A 15 2.47 5.19 11.13
CA ALA A 15 1.87 5.42 9.82
C ALA A 15 1.98 4.19 8.90
N ALA A 16 0.85 3.73 8.38
CA ALA A 16 0.81 2.57 7.50
C ALA A 16 -0.40 2.59 6.57
N LEU A 17 -0.23 1.93 5.42
CA LEU A 17 -1.34 1.47 4.59
C LEU A 17 -1.68 0.03 4.97
N GLU A 18 -2.96 -0.29 5.10
CA GLU A 18 -3.41 -1.66 5.27
C GLU A 18 -4.46 -2.00 4.21
N PHE A 19 -4.17 -2.98 3.38
CA PHE A 19 -5.05 -3.44 2.31
C PHE A 19 -5.75 -4.73 2.73
N HIS A 20 -7.06 -4.79 2.48
CA HIS A 20 -7.93 -5.92 2.77
C HIS A 20 -8.64 -6.40 1.52
N VAL A 21 -8.90 -7.70 1.45
CA VAL A 21 -9.87 -8.31 0.54
C VAL A 21 -10.93 -8.99 1.39
N GLY A 22 -12.16 -8.49 1.30
CA GLY A 22 -13.20 -8.82 2.28
C GLY A 22 -12.70 -8.54 3.71
N ASP A 23 -12.75 -9.56 4.57
CA ASP A 23 -12.30 -9.47 5.97
C ASP A 23 -10.83 -9.88 6.18
N ARG A 24 -10.12 -10.24 5.10
CA ARG A 24 -8.72 -10.70 5.16
C ARG A 24 -7.75 -9.56 4.90
N VAL A 25 -6.81 -9.34 5.81
CA VAL A 25 -5.64 -8.48 5.57
C VAL A 25 -4.75 -9.13 4.51
N LEU A 26 -4.51 -8.41 3.41
CA LEU A 26 -3.57 -8.81 2.37
C LEU A 26 -2.14 -8.42 2.73
N VAL A 27 -1.95 -7.15 3.10
CA VAL A 27 -0.65 -6.60 3.43
C VAL A 27 -0.78 -5.30 4.20
N ARG A 28 0.21 -5.06 5.05
CA ARG A 28 0.42 -3.80 5.76
C ARG A 28 1.79 -3.24 5.39
N ILE A 29 1.81 -2.00 4.90
CA ILE A 29 3.03 -1.33 4.42
C ILE A 29 3.29 -0.12 5.31
N ALA A 30 4.47 -0.07 5.92
CA ALA A 30 4.90 1.11 6.66
C ALA A 30 5.15 2.29 5.70
N VAL A 31 4.68 3.48 6.07
CA VAL A 31 4.90 4.70 5.27
C VAL A 31 6.01 5.54 5.90
N PRO A 32 7.16 5.70 5.23
CA PRO A 32 8.23 6.54 5.75
C PRO A 32 7.80 8.02 5.74
N PRO A 33 8.36 8.86 6.62
CA PRO A 33 8.23 10.32 6.51
C PRO A 33 8.69 10.77 5.12
N THR A 34 7.89 11.62 4.47
CA THR A 34 8.24 12.17 3.14
C THR A 34 8.70 13.62 3.20
N GLY A 35 8.65 14.24 4.38
CA GLY A 35 9.10 15.60 4.64
C GLY A 35 7.95 16.60 4.70
N ASP A 36 7.04 16.58 3.71
CA ASP A 36 5.83 17.40 3.72
C ASP A 36 4.63 16.72 3.03
N ARG A 37 3.46 17.35 3.07
CA ARG A 37 2.19 16.80 2.56
C ARG A 37 2.07 16.76 1.02
N HIS A 38 2.99 17.40 0.31
CA HIS A 38 3.10 17.47 -1.14
C HIS A 38 4.36 16.74 -1.65
N ALA A 39 5.24 16.32 -0.76
CA ALA A 39 6.34 15.40 -1.05
C ALA A 39 5.79 13.97 -1.15
N TRP A 40 5.57 13.51 -2.38
CA TRP A 40 5.06 12.17 -2.67
C TRP A 40 6.21 11.18 -2.91
N THR A 41 6.00 9.93 -2.51
CA THR A 41 6.89 8.81 -2.81
C THR A 41 6.07 7.56 -3.09
N THR A 42 6.72 6.55 -3.67
CA THR A 42 6.10 5.24 -3.91
C THR A 42 6.61 4.23 -2.89
N VAL A 43 5.68 3.58 -2.19
CA VAL A 43 5.97 2.40 -1.37
C VAL A 43 5.47 1.15 -2.09
N GLY A 44 6.16 0.03 -1.93
CA GLY A 44 5.81 -1.21 -2.62
C GLY A 44 6.08 -2.45 -1.78
N CYS A 45 5.34 -3.51 -2.10
CA CYS A 45 5.53 -4.83 -1.51
C CYS A 45 5.09 -5.94 -2.48
N TRP A 46 5.59 -7.14 -2.25
CA TRP A 46 5.05 -8.36 -2.84
C TRP A 46 3.81 -8.79 -2.06
N LEU A 47 2.77 -9.21 -2.78
CA LEU A 47 1.64 -9.87 -2.15
C LEU A 47 1.99 -11.34 -1.93
N PRO A 48 1.65 -11.93 -0.78
CA PRO A 48 1.99 -13.32 -0.48
C PRO A 48 1.27 -14.32 -1.37
N ASP A 49 0.04 -14.01 -1.80
CA ASP A 49 -0.78 -14.85 -2.66
C ASP A 49 -1.28 -14.06 -3.87
N ALA A 50 -1.48 -14.76 -4.99
CA ALA A 50 -2.24 -14.25 -6.11
C ALA A 50 -3.73 -14.13 -5.73
N LEU A 51 -4.39 -13.10 -6.26
CA LEU A 51 -5.81 -12.84 -6.02
C LEU A 51 -6.55 -13.04 -7.33
N ASP A 52 -7.23 -14.18 -7.46
CA ASP A 52 -8.00 -14.54 -8.66
C ASP A 52 -9.46 -14.13 -8.52
N GLY A 53 -10.05 -13.59 -9.59
CA GLY A 53 -11.46 -13.21 -9.64
C GLY A 53 -11.73 -11.78 -9.17
N VAL A 54 -13.00 -11.49 -8.86
CA VAL A 54 -13.47 -10.17 -8.43
C VAL A 54 -13.52 -10.12 -6.90
N HIS A 55 -12.92 -9.07 -6.34
CA HIS A 55 -12.81 -8.87 -4.89
C HIS A 55 -13.17 -7.44 -4.51
N ASP A 56 -13.83 -7.29 -3.36
CA ASP A 56 -13.96 -5.99 -2.71
C ASP A 56 -12.65 -5.64 -2.00
N LEU A 57 -12.03 -4.54 -2.44
CA LEU A 57 -10.80 -4.02 -1.85
C LEU A 57 -11.12 -2.90 -0.87
N ARG A 58 -10.58 -3.02 0.36
CA ARG A 58 -10.59 -1.93 1.34
C ARG A 58 -9.16 -1.49 1.65
N LEU A 59 -8.92 -0.19 1.55
CA LEU A 59 -7.69 0.46 1.99
C LEU A 59 -7.97 1.26 3.27
N THR A 60 -7.27 0.93 4.34
CA THR A 60 -7.28 1.68 5.60
C THR A 60 -5.97 2.46 5.74
N LEU A 61 -6.08 3.75 6.03
CA LEU A 61 -4.95 4.63 6.31
C LEU A 61 -4.77 4.77 7.83
N HIS A 62 -3.59 4.43 8.34
CA HIS A 62 -3.24 4.62 9.75
C HIS A 62 -2.27 5.80 9.88
N GLY A 63 -2.51 6.68 10.86
CA GLY A 63 -1.68 7.85 11.10
C GLY A 63 -1.93 8.98 10.10
N ASP A 64 -0.92 9.82 9.90
CA ASP A 64 -0.97 11.04 9.10
C ASP A 64 -0.59 10.79 7.62
N VAL A 65 -1.15 9.74 7.03
CA VAL A 65 -0.87 9.33 5.65
C VAL A 65 -1.86 9.94 4.68
N ARG A 66 -1.37 10.34 3.51
CA ARG A 66 -2.19 10.59 2.31
C ARG A 66 -1.82 9.56 1.25
N ALA A 67 -2.82 9.08 0.51
CA ALA A 67 -2.63 8.22 -0.65
C ALA A 67 -3.23 8.90 -1.87
N ALA A 68 -2.50 8.90 -2.99
CA ALA A 68 -2.96 9.45 -4.27
C ALA A 68 -3.46 8.34 -5.20
N ALA A 69 -2.69 7.26 -5.30
CA ALA A 69 -2.99 6.12 -6.16
C ALA A 69 -2.38 4.82 -5.60
N PHE A 70 -2.89 3.68 -6.06
CA PHE A 70 -2.28 2.37 -5.84
C PHE A 70 -2.44 1.49 -7.09
N ARG A 71 -1.51 0.54 -7.27
CA ARG A 71 -1.48 -0.37 -8.41
C ARG A 71 -1.16 -1.80 -7.99
N PHE A 72 -1.91 -2.74 -8.57
CA PHE A 72 -1.61 -4.17 -8.52
C PHE A 72 -0.97 -4.57 -9.84
N ALA A 73 0.09 -5.37 -9.76
CA ALA A 73 0.73 -5.96 -10.92
C ALA A 73 0.37 -7.44 -10.98
N SER A 74 0.09 -7.94 -12.18
CA SER A 74 0.00 -9.38 -12.42
C SER A 74 1.38 -10.01 -12.19
N ALA A 75 1.41 -11.19 -11.56
CA ALA A 75 2.60 -12.04 -11.69
C ALA A 75 2.76 -12.36 -13.17
N HIS A 76 3.92 -12.05 -13.76
CA HIS A 76 4.24 -12.54 -15.08
C HIS A 76 4.27 -14.07 -14.99
N PRO A 77 3.47 -14.83 -15.75
CA PRO A 77 3.66 -16.27 -15.82
C PRO A 77 5.06 -16.51 -16.41
N PRO A 78 5.86 -17.45 -15.88
CA PRO A 78 7.11 -17.80 -16.56
C PRO A 78 6.77 -18.24 -18.00
N GLU A 79 7.42 -17.63 -18.99
CA GLU A 79 7.31 -18.06 -20.38
C GLU A 79 7.68 -19.55 -20.45
N GLY A 80 6.74 -20.36 -20.93
CA GLY A 80 6.86 -21.82 -21.02
C GLY A 80 7.72 -22.29 -22.17
#